data_AF-A0A8B8JGT4-F1
#
_entry.id   AF-A0A8B8JGT4-F1
#
_cell.length_a   1.000
_cell.length_b   1.000
_cell.length_c   1.000
_cell.angle_alpha   90.00
_cell.angle_beta   90.00
_cell.angle_gamma   90.00
#
_symmetry.space_group_name_H-M   'P 1'
#
loop_
_entity.id
_entity.type
_entity.pdbx_description
1 polymer ?
#
loop_
_entity_poly.entity_id
_entity_poly.type
_entity_poly.pdbx_seq_one_letter_code
_entity_poly.pdbx_strand_id
1 'polypeptide(L)'
;MFTSSHFNINTNTNTNTNSDTTILSAGGAARCTFSLMAAAASPSTPVVLFTALAGVALVAVIFYGASRGRLKSPWSHRKRKNALSPHQWKSFFTEDGRLCDGGIKLLKRVRSGGVDPSIRAEVWPFLLGAYDLDSTRDERDVKRIQNRKQYEKLRRQCRKLFKQSNEGNKLNEVGEISYEGDDGTLFKDSGSSSSDDAASARESLSSEDRSPDVEHSDNPTSSLLEGDDVANVNNTDVSTLDTDSSDSDSSEGPEVIQTVPSDDVQEDKNPNKDSEEAYSPPQEKVLSKLPTSEDFSTWQRIIRLDAVRANAEWMAYYPSQAVVSDSRARRTAEVVGLKDYGHLEAGRIFHAARLVAILEAYALYDSEIGYCQGMSDLLSPILSVISEDHEAFWCFVGFMKKARQNFRLDEVGIRRQLDIVAKIIKFKDAHLFRHLEKLQAEDCFFVYRMVVVMFRRELTFEQTLCLWEVMWADQAAIRAGIGKSAWSRIRQRAPPTDDLLLYAIAASVLQRRKLIIEKYSSMDEIIKECNSMSGQLDIWKLLDDAHNLVVNLHDKIETSLS
;
A
#
# COMPACT_ATOMS: atom_id res chain seq x y z
N MET A 1 -39.19 4.59 -0.91
CA MET A 1 -39.22 3.31 -0.16
C MET A 1 -38.66 2.21 -1.04
N PHE A 2 -37.44 1.76 -0.77
CA PHE A 2 -36.96 0.39 -0.96
C PHE A 2 -35.84 0.19 0.07
N THR A 3 -35.65 -1.03 0.56
CA THR A 3 -34.98 -1.29 1.85
C THR A 3 -33.49 -1.57 1.72
N SER A 4 -32.68 -0.95 2.57
CA SER A 4 -31.26 -1.26 2.74
C SER A 4 -31.06 -2.71 3.21
N SER A 5 -30.51 -3.57 2.35
CA SER A 5 -30.06 -4.91 2.71
C SER A 5 -28.68 -4.84 3.36
N HIS A 6 -28.64 -4.80 4.69
CA HIS A 6 -27.39 -4.97 5.45
C HIS A 6 -26.78 -6.37 5.18
N PHE A 7 -25.81 -6.45 4.26
CA PHE A 7 -25.02 -7.67 4.09
C PHE A 7 -23.97 -7.76 5.20
N ASN A 8 -24.24 -8.61 6.18
CA ASN A 8 -23.44 -8.76 7.37
C ASN A 8 -22.16 -9.56 7.05
N ILE A 9 -21.00 -8.87 7.00
CA ILE A 9 -19.71 -9.47 6.61
C ILE A 9 -19.19 -10.36 7.76
N ASN A 10 -19.65 -11.60 7.78
CA ASN A 10 -19.40 -12.52 8.88
C ASN A 10 -18.02 -13.20 8.77
N THR A 11 -17.11 -12.90 9.70
CA THR A 11 -15.75 -13.46 9.74
C THR A 11 -15.70 -14.72 10.61
N ASN A 12 -15.84 -15.90 10.01
CA ASN A 12 -15.69 -17.17 10.74
C ASN A 12 -14.24 -17.43 11.16
N THR A 13 -13.93 -17.23 12.44
CA THR A 13 -12.71 -17.71 13.09
C THR A 13 -12.99 -19.05 13.77
N ASN A 14 -12.54 -20.16 13.19
CA ASN A 14 -12.65 -21.48 13.84
C ASN A 14 -11.64 -21.60 14.98
N THR A 15 -12.12 -21.45 16.22
CA THR A 15 -11.38 -21.81 17.44
C THR A 15 -11.66 -23.25 17.83
N ASN A 16 -10.71 -24.16 17.57
CA ASN A 16 -10.76 -25.50 18.18
C ASN A 16 -10.39 -25.39 19.67
N THR A 17 -11.23 -25.94 20.55
CA THR A 17 -10.92 -26.18 21.96
C THR A 17 -11.04 -27.67 22.24
N ASN A 18 -9.99 -28.26 22.81
CA ASN A 18 -10.00 -29.67 23.20
C ASN A 18 -10.94 -29.92 24.40
N SER A 19 -11.36 -31.18 24.56
CA SER A 19 -11.66 -31.76 25.86
C SER A 19 -11.04 -33.16 25.92
N ASP A 20 -10.10 -33.37 26.83
CA ASP A 20 -9.37 -34.62 26.98
C ASP A 20 -10.25 -35.76 27.54
N THR A 21 -9.86 -37.02 27.33
CA THR A 21 -9.31 -37.86 28.43
C THR A 21 -8.82 -39.21 27.92
N THR A 22 -7.54 -39.44 28.21
CA THR A 22 -6.72 -40.66 28.18
C THR A 22 -7.40 -41.99 28.56
N ILE A 23 -7.02 -43.11 27.91
CA ILE A 23 -6.62 -44.37 28.61
C ILE A 23 -5.82 -45.34 27.70
N LEU A 24 -4.58 -45.58 28.14
CA LEU A 24 -3.67 -46.75 28.01
C LEU A 24 -3.93 -47.95 27.05
N SER A 25 -2.97 -48.13 26.12
CA SER A 25 -1.98 -49.24 26.10
C SER A 25 -2.11 -50.48 25.16
N ALA A 26 -0.95 -50.81 24.59
CA ALA A 26 -0.44 -52.11 24.10
C ALA A 26 -0.89 -52.70 22.73
N GLY A 27 0.11 -53.16 21.97
CA GLY A 27 -0.01 -53.97 20.74
C GLY A 27 0.36 -53.23 19.44
N GLY A 28 1.42 -53.57 18.68
CA GLY A 28 2.52 -54.50 18.99
C GLY A 28 3.16 -55.15 17.74
N ALA A 29 4.17 -54.50 17.14
CA ALA A 29 4.97 -55.02 16.00
C ALA A 29 4.18 -55.24 14.67
N ALA A 30 4.78 -55.47 13.49
CA ALA A 30 6.21 -55.64 13.15
C ALA A 30 6.61 -54.88 11.85
N ARG A 31 7.91 -54.85 11.55
CA ARG A 31 8.51 -54.22 10.35
C ARG A 31 9.13 -55.27 9.42
N CYS A 32 9.24 -54.91 8.14
CA CYS A 32 10.26 -55.25 7.12
C CYS A 32 11.08 -56.57 7.22
N THR A 33 11.24 -57.26 6.08
CA THR A 33 12.52 -57.35 5.34
C THR A 33 12.39 -58.00 3.95
N PHE A 34 13.42 -57.82 3.11
CA PHE A 34 13.64 -58.51 1.82
C PHE A 34 14.26 -59.91 2.03
N SER A 35 14.10 -60.80 1.04
CA SER A 35 15.18 -61.70 0.58
C SER A 35 14.91 -62.26 -0.82
N LEU A 36 15.98 -62.57 -1.56
CA LEU A 36 15.95 -63.24 -2.87
C LEU A 36 16.02 -64.76 -2.71
N MET A 37 15.51 -65.49 -3.70
CA MET A 37 16.23 -66.62 -4.29
C MET A 37 15.98 -66.68 -5.80
N ALA A 38 16.92 -67.28 -6.54
CA ALA A 38 16.92 -67.36 -8.00
C ALA A 38 17.09 -68.81 -8.47
N ALA A 39 16.59 -69.13 -9.67
CA ALA A 39 16.69 -70.47 -10.26
C ALA A 39 17.15 -70.42 -11.74
N ALA A 40 18.41 -70.83 -11.92
CA ALA A 40 19.13 -71.35 -13.09
C ALA A 40 18.57 -71.25 -14.55
N ALA A 41 19.47 -70.82 -15.43
CA ALA A 41 19.86 -71.43 -16.71
C ALA A 41 19.03 -71.24 -18.02
N SER A 42 19.68 -70.51 -18.94
CA SER A 42 19.64 -70.56 -20.42
C SER A 42 20.04 -71.95 -21.00
N PRO A 43 19.90 -72.29 -22.32
CA PRO A 43 19.98 -71.35 -23.47
C PRO A 43 19.15 -71.63 -24.76
N SER A 44 18.94 -70.58 -25.57
CA SER A 44 19.23 -70.52 -27.02
C SER A 44 18.78 -69.17 -27.64
N THR A 45 19.32 -68.82 -28.81
CA THR A 45 19.17 -67.51 -29.51
C THR A 45 19.01 -67.75 -31.02
N PRO A 46 18.68 -66.75 -31.88
CA PRO A 46 18.15 -65.40 -31.63
C PRO A 46 16.86 -65.07 -32.44
N VAL A 47 15.96 -64.21 -31.93
CA VAL A 47 14.92 -63.56 -32.77
C VAL A 47 14.75 -62.07 -32.46
N VAL A 48 15.21 -61.25 -33.41
CA VAL A 48 14.76 -59.91 -33.83
C VAL A 48 13.98 -59.03 -32.82
N LEU A 49 14.67 -57.98 -32.38
CA LEU A 49 14.14 -56.80 -31.67
C LEU A 49 13.25 -55.92 -32.60
N PHE A 50 11.93 -55.81 -32.35
CA PHE A 50 11.07 -54.81 -33.04
C PHE A 50 9.77 -54.39 -32.30
N THR A 51 9.86 -53.91 -31.04
CA THR A 51 8.70 -53.40 -30.27
C THR A 51 8.95 -52.09 -29.51
N ALA A 52 9.58 -51.09 -30.15
CA ALA A 52 9.99 -49.84 -29.49
C ALA A 52 9.68 -48.52 -30.24
N LEU A 53 8.73 -48.50 -31.21
CA LEU A 53 8.43 -47.28 -32.00
C LEU A 53 6.97 -46.78 -31.97
N ALA A 54 6.05 -47.45 -31.28
CA ALA A 54 4.66 -46.99 -31.15
C ALA A 54 4.45 -45.94 -30.02
N GLY A 55 5.28 -45.96 -28.97
CA GLY A 55 5.04 -45.16 -27.75
C GLY A 55 5.40 -43.67 -27.83
N VAL A 56 6.30 -43.27 -28.75
CA VAL A 56 6.85 -41.90 -28.78
C VAL A 56 5.98 -40.94 -29.61
N ALA A 57 5.35 -41.42 -30.68
CA ALA A 57 4.61 -40.58 -31.62
C ALA A 57 3.38 -39.89 -30.99
N LEU A 58 2.65 -40.59 -30.11
CA LEU A 58 1.42 -40.05 -29.51
C LEU A 58 1.72 -38.92 -28.52
N VAL A 59 2.83 -39.01 -27.78
CA VAL A 59 3.28 -37.94 -26.86
C VAL A 59 3.74 -36.71 -27.65
N ALA A 60 4.45 -36.91 -28.77
CA ALA A 60 4.89 -35.82 -29.63
C ALA A 60 3.72 -34.98 -30.19
N VAL A 61 2.62 -35.62 -30.62
CA VAL A 61 1.43 -34.92 -31.15
C VAL A 61 0.74 -34.09 -30.06
N ILE A 62 0.65 -34.59 -28.82
CA ILE A 62 0.07 -33.85 -27.69
C ILE A 62 0.92 -32.60 -27.35
N PHE A 63 2.24 -32.69 -27.43
CA PHE A 63 3.12 -31.54 -27.15
C PHE A 63 3.21 -30.52 -28.30
N TYR A 64 3.14 -30.95 -29.57
CA TYR A 64 3.20 -30.02 -30.71
C TYR A 64 1.85 -29.35 -31.04
N GLY A 65 0.71 -29.95 -30.65
CA GLY A 65 -0.62 -29.32 -30.82
C GLY A 65 -0.82 -28.04 -29.99
N ALA A 66 -0.10 -27.86 -28.88
CA ALA A 66 -0.29 -26.76 -27.92
C ALA A 66 0.44 -25.44 -28.27
N SER A 67 1.02 -25.33 -29.47
CA SER A 67 2.04 -24.32 -29.81
C SER A 67 1.61 -23.22 -30.80
N ARG A 68 0.32 -23.13 -31.17
CA ARG A 68 -0.22 -21.98 -31.93
C ARG A 68 -0.99 -21.03 -31.00
N GLY A 69 -0.53 -19.77 -30.93
CA GLY A 69 -1.34 -18.64 -30.41
C GLY A 69 -1.00 -18.13 -29.00
N ARG A 70 -0.19 -18.82 -28.18
CA ARG A 70 0.34 -18.19 -26.94
C ARG A 70 1.47 -17.22 -27.31
N LEU A 71 1.10 -16.01 -27.71
CA LEU A 71 1.95 -14.83 -27.57
C LEU A 71 2.31 -14.69 -26.09
N LYS A 72 3.50 -15.17 -25.70
CA LYS A 72 4.07 -14.86 -24.40
C LYS A 72 4.25 -13.34 -24.34
N SER A 73 3.80 -12.74 -23.25
CA SER A 73 4.08 -11.34 -22.93
C SER A 73 5.59 -11.08 -23.12
N PRO A 74 6.03 -10.12 -23.96
CA PRO A 74 7.46 -9.84 -24.23
C PRO A 74 8.32 -9.52 -22.99
N TRP A 75 7.66 -9.42 -21.83
CA TRP A 75 8.17 -8.92 -20.57
C TRP A 75 8.46 -10.08 -19.60
N SER A 76 7.88 -11.27 -19.82
CA SER A 76 8.05 -12.47 -18.97
C SER A 76 9.47 -13.09 -18.98
N HIS A 77 10.43 -12.43 -19.63
CA HIS A 77 11.85 -12.78 -19.65
C HIS A 77 12.74 -11.74 -18.95
N ARG A 78 12.18 -10.65 -18.42
CA ARG A 78 12.94 -9.67 -17.64
C ARG A 78 13.20 -10.22 -16.24
N LYS A 79 14.48 -10.41 -15.90
CA LYS A 79 14.88 -10.56 -14.49
C LYS A 79 14.36 -9.34 -13.70
N ARG A 80 13.61 -9.59 -12.63
CA ARG A 80 13.18 -8.55 -11.66
C ARG A 80 14.39 -7.69 -11.29
N LYS A 81 14.24 -6.36 -11.27
CA LYS A 81 15.30 -5.50 -10.71
C LYS A 81 15.19 -5.56 -9.18
N ASN A 82 16.32 -5.62 -8.50
CA ASN A 82 16.39 -5.60 -7.03
C ASN A 82 15.62 -4.39 -6.48
N ALA A 83 15.17 -4.41 -5.22
CA ALA A 83 14.58 -3.23 -4.59
C ALA A 83 15.53 -2.01 -4.62
N LEU A 84 15.00 -0.78 -4.51
CA LEU A 84 15.81 0.41 -4.24
C LEU A 84 16.55 0.20 -2.91
N SER A 85 17.88 0.13 -2.92
CA SER A 85 18.66 -0.11 -1.71
C SER A 85 18.99 1.20 -0.95
N PRO A 86 19.32 1.14 0.36
CA PRO A 86 19.65 2.33 1.15
C PRO A 86 20.84 3.15 0.60
N HIS A 87 21.84 2.48 0.01
CA HIS A 87 22.94 3.16 -0.68
C HIS A 87 22.46 3.92 -1.92
N GLN A 88 21.60 3.31 -2.74
CA GLN A 88 21.06 3.95 -3.93
C GLN A 88 20.17 5.14 -3.57
N TRP A 89 19.39 5.01 -2.50
CA TRP A 89 18.57 6.10 -1.95
C TRP A 89 19.42 7.31 -1.51
N LYS A 90 20.46 7.09 -0.71
CA LYS A 90 21.39 8.16 -0.30
C LYS A 90 22.07 8.84 -1.49
N SER A 91 22.42 8.10 -2.55
CA SER A 91 23.01 8.65 -3.78
C SER A 91 22.05 9.42 -4.71
N PHE A 92 20.77 9.54 -4.35
CA PHE A 92 19.78 10.30 -5.14
C PHE A 92 19.56 11.73 -4.64
N PHE A 93 20.28 12.17 -3.60
CA PHE A 93 20.15 13.52 -3.04
C PHE A 93 21.30 14.44 -3.46
N THR A 94 20.98 15.73 -3.64
CA THR A 94 21.92 16.85 -3.67
C THR A 94 22.36 17.25 -2.26
N GLU A 95 23.33 18.16 -2.14
CA GLU A 95 23.85 18.63 -0.84
C GLU A 95 22.77 19.35 -0.01
N ASP A 96 21.92 20.18 -0.64
CA ASP A 96 20.73 20.80 -0.04
C ASP A 96 19.55 19.82 0.18
N GLY A 97 19.72 18.55 -0.22
CA GLY A 97 18.78 17.47 0.02
C GLY A 97 17.56 17.43 -0.90
N ARG A 98 17.60 18.05 -2.08
CA ARG A 98 16.63 17.82 -3.16
C ARG A 98 16.90 16.46 -3.81
N LEU A 99 15.90 15.85 -4.45
CA LEU A 99 16.16 14.67 -5.30
C LEU A 99 16.77 15.11 -6.63
N CYS A 100 17.91 14.53 -6.97
CA CYS A 100 18.54 14.62 -8.29
C CYS A 100 17.53 14.30 -9.40
N ASP A 101 17.63 15.00 -10.53
CA ASP A 101 16.74 14.88 -11.70
C ASP A 101 15.23 14.92 -11.38
N GLY A 102 14.82 15.69 -10.36
CA GLY A 102 13.42 15.82 -9.94
C GLY A 102 12.81 14.50 -9.45
N GLY A 103 13.66 13.56 -9.01
CA GLY A 103 13.24 12.22 -8.60
C GLY A 103 12.97 11.24 -9.74
N ILE A 104 13.28 11.56 -11.02
CA ILE A 104 13.07 10.62 -12.13
C ILE A 104 13.78 9.27 -11.88
N LYS A 105 15.02 9.28 -11.36
CA LYS A 105 15.77 8.08 -10.93
C LYS A 105 15.04 7.32 -9.82
N LEU A 106 14.49 8.01 -8.81
CA LEU A 106 13.72 7.39 -7.72
C LEU A 106 12.52 6.63 -8.29
N LEU A 107 11.64 7.31 -9.03
CA LEU A 107 10.41 6.73 -9.54
C LEU A 107 10.70 5.58 -10.53
N LYS A 108 11.70 5.76 -11.40
CA LYS A 108 12.24 4.71 -12.28
C LYS A 108 12.82 3.52 -11.51
N ARG A 109 13.33 3.70 -10.29
CA ARG A 109 13.83 2.61 -9.46
C ARG A 109 12.66 1.83 -8.86
N VAL A 110 11.78 2.52 -8.14
CA VAL A 110 10.62 1.95 -7.42
C VAL A 110 9.71 1.16 -8.37
N ARG A 111 9.32 1.75 -9.51
CA ARG A 111 8.44 1.14 -10.55
C ARG A 111 9.04 -0.07 -11.30
N SER A 112 10.00 -0.77 -10.71
CA SER A 112 10.59 -2.01 -11.27
C SER A 112 11.26 -2.96 -10.29
N GLY A 113 11.24 -2.65 -8.99
CA GLY A 113 11.80 -3.52 -7.96
C GLY A 113 11.17 -3.39 -6.57
N GLY A 114 10.38 -2.34 -6.35
CA GLY A 114 9.93 -1.92 -5.02
C GLY A 114 11.00 -1.11 -4.28
N VAL A 115 10.66 -0.75 -3.04
CA VAL A 115 11.55 -0.12 -2.06
C VAL A 115 12.10 -1.21 -1.12
N ASP A 116 13.34 -1.08 -0.67
CA ASP A 116 13.87 -1.96 0.38
C ASP A 116 13.16 -1.67 1.71
N PRO A 117 12.73 -2.69 2.49
CA PRO A 117 11.97 -2.48 3.73
C PRO A 117 12.60 -1.47 4.70
N SER A 118 13.93 -1.41 4.76
CA SER A 118 14.67 -0.54 5.68
C SER A 118 14.52 0.96 5.43
N ILE A 119 14.14 1.39 4.21
CA ILE A 119 14.01 2.81 3.83
C ILE A 119 12.59 3.21 3.40
N ARG A 120 11.59 2.31 3.52
CA ARG A 120 10.20 2.63 3.18
C ARG A 120 9.67 3.85 3.92
N ALA A 121 10.01 4.00 5.20
CA ALA A 121 9.62 5.15 6.01
C ALA A 121 10.17 6.49 5.48
N GLU A 122 11.37 6.50 4.89
CA GLU A 122 11.96 7.69 4.27
C GLU A 122 11.40 7.97 2.87
N VAL A 123 11.12 6.92 2.09
CA VAL A 123 10.74 7.03 0.67
C VAL A 123 9.23 7.29 0.49
N TRP A 124 8.37 6.66 1.28
CA TRP A 124 6.91 6.74 1.12
C TRP A 124 6.34 8.17 1.27
N PRO A 125 6.83 9.04 2.18
CA PRO A 125 6.41 10.44 2.23
C PRO A 125 6.54 11.21 0.90
N PHE A 126 7.52 10.88 0.06
CA PHE A 126 7.65 11.45 -1.30
C PHE A 126 6.65 10.80 -2.28
N LEU A 127 6.54 9.47 -2.28
CA LEU A 127 5.62 8.74 -3.16
C LEU A 127 4.15 9.11 -2.91
N LEU A 128 3.79 9.37 -1.65
CA LEU A 128 2.44 9.79 -1.23
C LEU A 128 2.23 11.32 -1.31
N GLY A 129 3.29 12.11 -1.50
CA GLY A 129 3.18 13.56 -1.65
C GLY A 129 2.90 14.30 -0.33
N ALA A 130 3.44 13.78 0.77
CA ALA A 130 3.63 14.56 2.00
C ALA A 130 4.85 15.50 1.85
N TYR A 131 5.91 15.02 1.19
CA TYR A 131 7.02 15.82 0.68
C TYR A 131 7.01 15.85 -0.86
N ASP A 132 7.51 16.94 -1.42
CA ASP A 132 7.57 17.19 -2.86
C ASP A 132 8.96 16.77 -3.38
N LEU A 133 9.06 16.27 -4.62
CA LEU A 133 10.28 15.58 -5.08
C LEU A 133 11.49 16.52 -5.19
N ASP A 134 11.22 17.77 -5.52
CA ASP A 134 12.15 18.88 -5.66
C ASP A 134 12.48 19.60 -4.34
N SER A 135 11.82 19.26 -3.23
CA SER A 135 11.99 19.97 -1.95
C SER A 135 13.39 19.82 -1.32
N THR A 136 13.89 20.84 -0.63
CA THR A 136 15.13 20.75 0.19
C THR A 136 14.91 19.99 1.50
N ARG A 137 16.01 19.70 2.22
CA ARG A 137 15.94 19.23 3.60
C ARG A 137 15.18 20.23 4.50
N ASP A 138 15.55 21.50 4.43
CA ASP A 138 15.03 22.55 5.31
C ASP A 138 13.54 22.83 5.04
N GLU A 139 13.14 22.85 3.76
CA GLU A 139 11.73 22.93 3.34
C GLU A 139 10.92 21.76 3.91
N ARG A 140 11.44 20.52 3.86
CA ARG A 140 10.79 19.34 4.45
C ARG A 140 10.73 19.40 5.97
N ASP A 141 11.74 19.93 6.64
CA ASP A 141 11.77 20.04 8.10
C ASP A 141 10.78 21.09 8.61
N VAL A 142 10.67 22.24 7.92
CA VAL A 142 9.59 23.23 8.16
C VAL A 142 8.21 22.61 7.89
N LYS A 143 8.05 21.89 6.76
CA LYS A 143 6.80 21.19 6.42
C LYS A 143 6.43 20.14 7.46
N ARG A 144 7.39 19.37 8.01
CA ARG A 144 7.18 18.39 9.10
C ARG A 144 6.71 19.06 10.38
N ILE A 145 7.31 20.19 10.77
CA ILE A 145 6.88 20.97 11.95
C ILE A 145 5.45 21.51 11.78
N GLN A 146 5.10 22.04 10.61
CA GLN A 146 3.73 22.48 10.29
C GLN A 146 2.75 21.30 10.32
N ASN A 147 3.10 20.19 9.67
CA ASN A 147 2.33 18.96 9.60
C ASN A 147 2.02 18.39 11.00
N ARG A 148 3.01 18.40 11.92
CA ARG A 148 2.82 18.00 13.33
C ARG A 148 1.81 18.91 14.03
N LYS A 149 1.99 20.24 13.95
CA LYS A 149 1.09 21.24 14.57
C LYS A 149 -0.36 21.09 14.08
N GLN A 150 -0.56 20.84 12.79
CA GLN A 150 -1.89 20.64 12.20
C GLN A 150 -2.53 19.30 12.63
N TYR A 151 -1.78 18.19 12.61
CA TYR A 151 -2.27 16.90 13.12
C TYR A 151 -2.67 16.97 14.61
N GLU A 152 -1.84 17.60 15.45
CA GLU A 152 -2.18 17.78 16.86
C GLU A 152 -3.44 18.65 17.05
N LYS A 153 -3.71 19.64 16.19
CA LYS A 153 -4.94 20.44 16.23
C LYS A 153 -6.17 19.56 15.99
N LEU A 154 -6.12 18.67 14.98
CA LEU A 154 -7.17 17.68 14.73
C LEU A 154 -7.34 16.71 15.92
N ARG A 155 -6.25 16.17 16.48
CA ARG A 155 -6.31 15.31 17.69
C ARG A 155 -6.88 16.03 18.92
N ARG A 156 -6.61 17.33 19.09
CA ARG A 156 -7.24 18.17 20.13
C ARG A 156 -8.75 18.32 19.90
N GLN A 157 -9.20 18.43 18.65
CA GLN A 157 -10.64 18.49 18.31
C GLN A 157 -11.33 17.13 18.54
N CYS A 158 -10.72 16.01 18.12
CA CYS A 158 -11.23 14.65 18.36
C CYS A 158 -11.52 14.41 19.86
N ARG A 159 -10.57 14.79 20.73
CA ARG A 159 -10.72 14.65 22.19
C ARG A 159 -11.79 15.57 22.79
N LYS A 160 -12.07 16.73 22.21
CA LYS A 160 -13.17 17.61 22.66
C LYS A 160 -14.54 16.98 22.34
N LEU A 161 -14.75 16.54 21.10
CA LEU A 161 -15.99 15.88 20.68
C LEU A 161 -16.25 14.60 21.48
N PHE A 162 -15.21 13.79 21.73
CA PHE A 162 -15.33 12.60 22.57
C PHE A 162 -15.76 12.91 24.01
N LYS A 163 -15.27 13.99 24.62
CA LYS A 163 -15.74 14.41 25.95
C LYS A 163 -17.21 14.83 25.91
N GLN A 164 -17.57 15.69 24.98
CA GLN A 164 -18.94 16.20 24.81
C GLN A 164 -19.96 15.06 24.60
N SER A 165 -19.63 14.04 23.80
CA SER A 165 -20.52 12.89 23.60
C SER A 165 -20.68 12.02 24.85
N ASN A 166 -19.68 11.92 25.73
CA ASN A 166 -19.80 11.19 26.99
C ASN A 166 -20.52 12.00 28.08
N GLU A 167 -20.35 13.33 28.09
CA GLU A 167 -21.02 14.25 29.02
C GLU A 167 -22.52 14.35 28.69
N GLY A 168 -22.89 14.44 27.40
CA GLY A 168 -24.29 14.42 26.96
C GLY A 168 -25.01 13.10 27.29
N ASN A 169 -24.36 11.96 27.09
CA ASN A 169 -24.93 10.65 27.45
C ASN A 169 -25.26 10.55 28.96
N LYS A 170 -24.38 11.06 29.83
CA LYS A 170 -24.61 11.07 31.28
C LYS A 170 -25.81 11.92 31.72
N LEU A 171 -26.09 13.02 31.00
CA LEU A 171 -27.28 13.84 31.27
C LEU A 171 -28.57 13.11 30.88
N ASN A 172 -28.55 12.38 29.75
CA ASN A 172 -29.70 11.57 29.32
C ASN A 172 -29.94 10.38 30.29
N GLU A 173 -28.88 9.73 30.76
CA GLU A 173 -28.93 8.60 31.71
C GLU A 173 -29.43 9.00 33.11
N VAL A 174 -29.40 10.30 33.46
CA VAL A 174 -30.00 10.87 34.68
C VAL A 174 -31.43 11.38 34.45
N GLY A 175 -31.84 11.56 33.18
CA GLY A 175 -33.17 12.07 32.82
C GLY A 175 -34.31 11.04 32.84
N GLU A 176 -34.01 9.74 32.94
CA GLU A 176 -34.98 8.65 32.81
C GLU A 176 -35.38 8.00 34.16
N ILE A 177 -35.38 8.79 35.25
CA ILE A 177 -35.89 8.35 36.56
C ILE A 177 -36.90 9.37 37.10
N SER A 178 -38.19 9.08 36.92
CA SER A 178 -39.30 9.83 37.51
C SER A 178 -40.38 8.87 38.03
N TYR A 179 -40.45 8.74 39.36
CA TYR A 179 -41.59 8.45 40.26
C TYR A 179 -42.65 7.41 39.80
N GLU A 180 -43.12 6.45 40.61
CA GLU A 180 -43.36 6.40 42.07
C GLU A 180 -43.05 4.96 42.59
N GLY A 181 -42.88 4.66 43.89
CA GLY A 181 -42.88 5.50 45.09
C GLY A 181 -42.67 4.68 46.39
N ASP A 182 -42.51 5.40 47.52
CA ASP A 182 -42.70 5.04 48.93
C ASP A 182 -42.28 3.64 49.49
N ASP A 183 -41.15 3.59 50.20
CA ASP A 183 -41.12 3.43 51.67
C ASP A 183 -39.75 3.96 52.19
N GLY A 184 -39.65 4.33 53.47
CA GLY A 184 -38.49 5.04 54.02
C GLY A 184 -37.54 4.17 54.84
N THR A 185 -36.27 4.62 54.96
CA THR A 185 -35.56 4.55 56.24
C THR A 185 -34.39 5.52 56.32
N LEU A 186 -34.04 5.87 57.56
CA LEU A 186 -33.02 6.86 57.91
C LEU A 186 -31.60 6.27 57.78
N PHE A 187 -30.70 6.94 57.06
CA PHE A 187 -29.29 7.02 57.46
C PHE A 187 -28.67 8.36 57.03
N LYS A 188 -27.59 8.73 57.71
CA LYS A 188 -26.99 10.06 57.74
C LYS A 188 -25.47 9.89 57.69
N ASP A 189 -24.77 10.64 56.83
CA ASP A 189 -23.68 11.52 57.29
C ASP A 189 -22.92 12.28 56.17
N SER A 190 -22.36 13.41 56.59
CA SER A 190 -21.06 13.98 56.22
C SER A 190 -20.64 13.99 54.72
N GLY A 191 -20.78 15.16 54.10
CA GLY A 191 -20.10 15.49 52.84
C GLY A 191 -18.66 16.00 53.04
N SER A 192 -17.96 16.22 51.93
CA SER A 192 -16.70 16.98 51.87
C SER A 192 -16.64 17.75 50.55
N SER A 193 -15.98 18.92 50.54
CA SER A 193 -15.87 19.79 49.36
C SER A 193 -14.47 20.41 49.26
N SER A 194 -13.84 20.18 48.11
CA SER A 194 -12.55 20.70 47.67
C SER A 194 -12.47 20.39 46.14
N SER A 195 -12.21 21.29 45.19
CA SER A 195 -11.37 22.50 45.17
C SER A 195 -9.90 22.13 45.44
N ASP A 196 -8.97 22.20 44.50
CA ASP A 196 -8.68 23.40 43.69
C ASP A 196 -8.15 23.14 42.26
N ASP A 197 -7.93 24.28 41.59
CA ASP A 197 -7.57 24.57 40.21
C ASP A 197 -6.39 23.88 39.51
N ALA A 198 -6.60 23.80 38.19
CA ALA A 198 -5.69 24.10 37.08
C ALA A 198 -4.15 24.17 37.29
N ALA A 199 -3.46 23.28 36.57
CA ALA A 199 -2.21 23.61 35.88
C ALA A 199 -2.21 23.01 34.47
N SER A 200 -1.66 23.71 33.48
CA SER A 200 -1.53 23.22 32.11
C SER A 200 -0.14 23.45 31.54
N ALA A 201 0.67 22.39 31.49
CA ALA A 201 1.98 22.40 30.85
C ALA A 201 2.24 21.10 30.09
N ARG A 202 2.51 21.29 28.80
CA ARG A 202 3.30 20.47 27.85
C ARG A 202 4.04 19.25 28.44
N GLU A 203 3.75 18.08 27.88
CA GLU A 203 4.76 17.03 27.68
C GLU A 203 4.73 16.55 26.22
N SER A 204 5.90 16.37 25.63
CA SER A 204 6.10 15.84 24.27
C SER A 204 7.23 14.82 24.36
N LEU A 205 6.87 13.55 24.51
CA LEU A 205 7.83 12.49 24.78
C LEU A 205 8.57 12.09 23.49
N SER A 206 9.80 12.55 23.38
CA SER A 206 10.81 12.12 22.41
C SER A 206 12.18 12.16 23.08
N SER A 207 13.05 11.20 22.72
CA SER A 207 14.42 11.04 23.22
C SER A 207 14.63 11.08 24.74
N GLU A 208 14.44 9.94 25.39
CA GLU A 208 15.25 9.54 26.54
C GLU A 208 15.77 8.11 26.32
N ASP A 209 17.07 7.98 26.07
CA ASP A 209 17.82 6.74 26.26
C ASP A 209 19.29 7.09 26.50
N ARG A 210 19.70 7.15 27.78
CA ARG A 210 21.07 7.44 28.20
C ARG A 210 21.36 6.85 29.57
N SER A 211 22.14 5.77 29.60
CA SER A 211 22.61 5.16 30.84
C SER A 211 23.72 5.99 31.52
N PRO A 212 23.75 6.06 32.86
CA PRO A 212 24.98 6.24 33.65
C PRO A 212 25.70 4.86 33.78
N ASP A 213 26.94 4.69 34.24
CA ASP A 213 27.92 5.53 34.95
C ASP A 213 29.32 5.40 34.25
N VAL A 214 30.21 6.41 34.21
CA VAL A 214 31.32 6.74 35.16
C VAL A 214 32.25 5.53 35.43
N GLU A 215 33.58 5.56 35.31
CA GLU A 215 34.67 6.58 35.40
C GLU A 215 35.77 6.23 34.32
N HIS A 216 36.88 6.92 33.96
CA HIS A 216 37.66 8.17 34.22
C HIS A 216 38.69 8.28 33.03
N SER A 217 39.48 9.33 32.71
CA SER A 217 39.59 10.75 33.11
C SER A 217 40.40 11.56 32.05
N ASP A 218 40.50 12.88 32.27
CA ASP A 218 41.59 13.83 31.96
C ASP A 218 42.35 13.86 30.60
N ASN A 219 41.81 14.70 29.70
CA ASN A 219 42.44 15.92 29.15
C ASN A 219 43.60 15.88 28.10
N PRO A 220 43.82 16.99 27.34
CA PRO A 220 44.38 16.92 25.98
C PRO A 220 45.68 17.70 25.74
N THR A 221 46.26 17.59 24.54
CA THR A 221 47.17 18.61 23.95
C THR A 221 47.09 18.59 22.42
N SER A 222 47.42 19.69 21.75
CA SER A 222 47.28 19.89 20.28
C SER A 222 48.55 20.38 19.59
N SER A 223 48.95 19.71 18.51
CA SER A 223 49.88 20.17 17.45
C SER A 223 49.92 19.08 16.36
N LEU A 224 49.65 19.33 15.07
CA LEU A 224 50.47 20.07 14.11
C LEU A 224 51.94 19.62 14.09
N LEU A 225 52.36 18.86 13.06
CA LEU A 225 53.06 19.41 11.90
C LEU A 225 53.27 18.34 10.80
N GLU A 226 53.82 18.78 9.66
CA GLU A 226 54.04 18.00 8.43
C GLU A 226 55.29 17.08 8.50
N GLY A 227 55.43 16.21 7.49
CA GLY A 227 56.62 15.37 7.29
C GLY A 227 56.46 14.44 6.08
N ASP A 228 56.83 14.92 4.90
CA ASP A 228 57.04 14.07 3.72
C ASP A 228 58.24 13.13 3.93
N ASP A 229 58.20 11.95 3.33
CA ASP A 229 59.35 11.47 2.54
C ASP A 229 58.93 10.40 1.50
N VAL A 230 59.68 10.32 0.40
CA VAL A 230 59.32 9.53 -0.79
C VAL A 230 60.50 8.66 -1.23
N ALA A 231 60.26 7.37 -1.55
CA ALA A 231 60.92 6.61 -2.66
C ALA A 231 60.78 5.06 -2.55
N ASN A 232 60.23 4.44 -3.62
CA ASN A 232 60.83 3.36 -4.44
C ASN A 232 61.48 2.08 -3.83
N VAL A 233 61.38 0.88 -4.43
CA VAL A 233 60.65 0.38 -5.64
C VAL A 233 60.72 -1.16 -5.75
N ASN A 234 60.05 -1.72 -6.78
CA ASN A 234 60.23 -3.03 -7.45
C ASN A 234 59.47 -4.30 -6.96
N ASN A 235 58.44 -4.65 -7.76
CA ASN A 235 58.24 -5.93 -8.49
C ASN A 235 57.87 -7.21 -7.67
N THR A 236 57.20 -8.24 -8.23
CA THR A 236 57.02 -8.61 -9.65
C THR A 236 55.69 -9.35 -9.93
N ASP A 237 55.15 -9.15 -11.14
CA ASP A 237 54.15 -9.90 -11.95
C ASP A 237 53.37 -11.14 -11.42
N VAL A 238 52.08 -11.21 -11.79
CA VAL A 238 51.59 -12.11 -12.88
C VAL A 238 50.19 -11.70 -13.40
N SER A 239 49.98 -11.81 -14.72
CA SER A 239 48.76 -11.52 -15.53
C SER A 239 47.66 -12.61 -15.41
N THR A 240 46.40 -12.46 -15.85
CA THR A 240 45.80 -11.98 -17.14
C THR A 240 44.41 -11.30 -16.92
N LEU A 241 43.98 -10.26 -17.64
CA LEU A 241 43.47 -10.21 -19.04
C LEU A 241 42.28 -11.18 -19.29
N ASP A 242 41.15 -10.84 -19.93
CA ASP A 242 40.78 -9.81 -20.94
C ASP A 242 39.31 -9.32 -20.74
N THR A 243 38.69 -8.29 -21.38
CA THR A 243 39.08 -7.00 -22.04
C THR A 243 37.76 -6.20 -22.36
N ASP A 244 37.84 -4.91 -22.72
CA ASP A 244 36.79 -3.86 -22.66
C ASP A 244 35.70 -3.78 -23.76
N SER A 245 34.75 -2.85 -23.59
CA SER A 245 34.47 -1.79 -24.61
C SER A 245 33.65 -0.63 -24.03
N SER A 246 34.01 0.62 -24.40
CA SER A 246 33.32 1.85 -24.02
C SER A 246 33.70 2.98 -24.97
N ASP A 247 32.77 3.40 -25.84
CA ASP A 247 32.99 4.48 -26.80
C ASP A 247 32.22 5.76 -26.44
N SER A 248 32.83 6.91 -26.71
CA SER A 248 32.23 8.24 -26.72
C SER A 248 33.09 9.12 -27.61
N ASP A 249 32.48 9.91 -28.49
CA ASP A 249 33.23 10.77 -29.40
C ASP A 249 32.56 12.14 -29.62
N SER A 250 33.30 13.04 -30.26
CA SER A 250 33.35 14.47 -29.97
C SER A 250 32.24 15.37 -30.58
N SER A 251 32.36 16.66 -30.30
CA SER A 251 31.49 17.76 -30.73
C SER A 251 32.04 18.57 -31.90
N GLU A 252 31.17 19.13 -32.74
CA GLU A 252 31.48 20.26 -33.63
C GLU A 252 30.63 21.51 -33.31
N GLY A 253 31.08 22.67 -33.80
CA GLY A 253 30.59 24.00 -33.42
C GLY A 253 29.46 24.57 -34.31
N PRO A 254 29.02 25.82 -34.03
CA PRO A 254 27.85 26.43 -34.68
C PRO A 254 28.20 27.28 -35.91
N GLU A 255 27.31 27.27 -36.91
CA GLU A 255 27.28 28.28 -37.99
C GLU A 255 26.20 29.35 -37.75
N VAL A 256 26.42 30.52 -38.34
CA VAL A 256 25.59 31.74 -38.18
C VAL A 256 25.14 32.23 -39.55
N ILE A 257 23.83 32.50 -39.71
CA ILE A 257 23.29 33.33 -40.80
C ILE A 257 22.31 34.34 -40.19
N GLN A 258 22.23 35.53 -40.79
CA GLN A 258 21.64 36.75 -40.21
C GLN A 258 20.61 37.41 -41.16
N THR A 259 19.81 38.33 -40.60
CA THR A 259 19.08 39.45 -41.26
C THR A 259 17.87 39.21 -42.22
N VAL A 260 16.66 39.51 -41.71
CA VAL A 260 15.60 40.50 -42.15
C VAL A 260 15.60 41.16 -43.56
N PRO A 261 14.50 41.84 -44.04
CA PRO A 261 13.10 42.01 -43.53
C PRO A 261 11.97 41.87 -44.61
N SER A 262 10.75 42.34 -44.28
CA SER A 262 9.70 42.91 -45.16
C SER A 262 8.74 41.97 -45.94
N ASP A 263 7.47 42.31 -46.21
CA ASP A 263 6.50 43.25 -45.60
C ASP A 263 5.06 42.92 -46.11
N ASP A 264 4.02 43.55 -45.53
CA ASP A 264 2.59 43.61 -45.98
C ASP A 264 1.75 42.30 -45.99
N VAL A 265 0.43 42.27 -45.69
CA VAL A 265 -0.52 43.21 -45.02
C VAL A 265 -1.73 42.40 -44.47
N GLN A 266 -2.56 43.03 -43.60
CA GLN A 266 -3.91 42.67 -43.05
C GLN A 266 -4.72 41.50 -43.68
N GLU A 267 -5.63 40.78 -43.00
CA GLU A 267 -6.39 40.93 -41.72
C GLU A 267 -6.84 39.49 -41.27
N ASP A 268 -7.44 39.17 -40.10
CA ASP A 268 -8.30 39.95 -39.20
C ASP A 268 -8.37 39.39 -37.75
N LYS A 269 -8.77 40.26 -36.80
CA LYS A 269 -9.32 40.06 -35.43
C LYS A 269 -9.05 38.74 -34.66
N ASN A 270 -8.36 38.86 -33.52
CA ASN A 270 -8.67 38.07 -32.30
C ASN A 270 -8.28 38.83 -31.00
N PRO A 271 -9.24 39.30 -30.16
CA PRO A 271 -8.94 40.02 -28.93
C PRO A 271 -9.12 39.16 -27.66
N ASN A 272 -8.05 39.02 -26.88
CA ASN A 272 -8.03 39.42 -25.46
C ASN A 272 -6.63 39.26 -24.85
N LYS A 273 -6.29 40.19 -23.93
CA LYS A 273 -5.32 39.94 -22.85
C LYS A 273 -6.08 39.30 -21.70
N ASP A 274 -5.40 38.45 -20.93
CA ASP A 274 -5.52 38.28 -19.46
C ASP A 274 -4.25 37.49 -19.06
N SER A 275 -3.22 38.13 -18.50
CA SER A 275 -3.00 38.39 -17.06
C SER A 275 -2.46 37.17 -16.30
N GLU A 276 -1.25 37.30 -15.76
CA GLU A 276 -0.60 36.26 -14.95
C GLU A 276 -1.31 36.10 -13.59
N GLU A 277 -1.75 34.89 -13.23
CA GLU A 277 -2.19 34.57 -11.87
C GLU A 277 -1.21 33.59 -11.20
N ALA A 278 -0.68 33.99 -10.04
CA ALA A 278 0.15 33.13 -9.20
C ALA A 278 -0.72 32.20 -8.35
N TYR A 279 -0.47 30.88 -8.43
CA TYR A 279 -1.24 29.86 -7.73
C TYR A 279 -1.27 30.07 -6.20
N SER A 280 -2.42 30.55 -5.70
CA SER A 280 -2.81 30.50 -4.29
C SER A 280 -3.85 29.39 -4.08
N PRO A 281 -3.86 28.70 -2.92
CA PRO A 281 -4.81 27.62 -2.67
C PRO A 281 -6.23 28.17 -2.49
N PRO A 282 -7.27 27.50 -3.05
CA PRO A 282 -8.63 28.03 -3.04
C PRO A 282 -9.22 28.08 -1.62
N GLN A 283 -9.46 29.29 -1.13
CA GLN A 283 -10.35 29.54 0.01
C GLN A 283 -11.61 30.26 -0.46
N GLU A 284 -12.60 29.50 -0.95
CA GLU A 284 -13.97 29.99 -0.95
C GLU A 284 -14.94 28.88 -0.54
N LYS A 285 -15.87 29.23 0.35
CA LYS A 285 -16.71 28.26 1.06
C LYS A 285 -18.05 28.08 0.35
N VAL A 286 -18.16 27.05 -0.46
CA VAL A 286 -19.44 26.33 -0.53
C VAL A 286 -19.72 25.82 0.89
N LEU A 287 -20.92 26.09 1.42
CA LEU A 287 -21.27 25.76 2.80
C LEU A 287 -21.50 24.26 2.97
N SER A 288 -20.41 23.49 3.06
CA SER A 288 -20.45 22.11 3.54
C SER A 288 -21.10 22.10 4.93
N LYS A 289 -22.07 21.19 5.15
CA LYS A 289 -22.54 20.90 6.51
C LYS A 289 -21.33 20.59 7.38
N LEU A 290 -21.18 21.31 8.49
CA LEU A 290 -20.34 20.81 9.57
C LEU A 290 -20.91 19.44 9.99
N PRO A 291 -20.08 18.42 10.26
CA PRO A 291 -20.56 17.16 10.78
C PRO A 291 -21.39 17.38 12.03
N THR A 292 -22.52 16.69 12.14
CA THR A 292 -23.24 16.64 13.41
C THR A 292 -22.39 15.88 14.43
N SER A 293 -22.67 16.08 15.72
CA SER A 293 -22.02 15.27 16.75
C SER A 293 -22.34 13.77 16.60
N GLU A 294 -23.45 13.43 15.95
CA GLU A 294 -23.94 12.07 15.73
C GLU A 294 -23.16 11.37 14.61
N ASP A 295 -22.81 12.09 13.54
CA ASP A 295 -21.92 11.60 12.46
C ASP A 295 -20.56 11.19 13.05
N PHE A 296 -19.93 12.08 13.82
CA PHE A 296 -18.62 11.82 14.40
C PHE A 296 -18.63 10.69 15.43
N SER A 297 -19.64 10.65 16.33
CA SER A 297 -19.79 9.53 17.27
C SER A 297 -20.09 8.20 16.58
N THR A 298 -20.72 8.22 15.40
CA THR A 298 -20.92 7.02 14.57
C THR A 298 -19.63 6.56 13.92
N TRP A 299 -18.86 7.44 13.28
CA TRP A 299 -17.52 7.11 12.76
C TRP A 299 -16.62 6.57 13.86
N GLN A 300 -16.57 7.23 15.02
CA GLN A 300 -15.81 6.80 16.20
C GLN A 300 -16.14 5.37 16.66
N ARG A 301 -17.40 4.94 16.57
CA ARG A 301 -17.83 3.57 16.93
C ARG A 301 -17.25 2.55 15.95
N ILE A 302 -17.35 2.82 14.64
CA ILE A 302 -16.88 1.91 13.59
C ILE A 302 -15.34 1.85 13.56
N ILE A 303 -14.66 3.01 13.68
CA ILE A 303 -13.19 3.12 13.76
C ILE A 303 -12.62 2.24 14.88
N ARG A 304 -13.18 2.31 16.09
CA ARG A 304 -12.71 1.49 17.23
C ARG A 304 -12.92 -0.01 16.99
N LEU A 305 -14.07 -0.39 16.43
CA LEU A 305 -14.39 -1.79 16.13
C LEU A 305 -13.46 -2.39 15.06
N ASP A 306 -13.22 -1.66 13.97
CA ASP A 306 -12.30 -2.07 12.90
C ASP A 306 -10.84 -2.10 13.39
N ALA A 307 -10.43 -1.17 14.26
CA ALA A 307 -9.07 -1.13 14.82
C ALA A 307 -8.75 -2.34 15.71
N VAL A 308 -9.69 -2.78 16.57
CA VAL A 308 -9.55 -4.02 17.37
C VAL A 308 -9.51 -5.25 16.46
N ARG A 309 -10.28 -5.25 15.36
CA ARG A 309 -10.33 -6.34 14.37
C ARG A 309 -9.15 -6.35 13.39
N ALA A 310 -8.21 -5.40 13.48
CA ALA A 310 -7.11 -5.28 12.53
C ALA A 310 -6.21 -6.52 12.50
N ASN A 311 -5.86 -6.95 11.27
CA ASN A 311 -5.01 -8.11 11.00
C ASN A 311 -3.57 -7.89 11.50
N ALA A 312 -2.99 -8.91 12.14
CA ALA A 312 -1.64 -8.93 12.71
C ALA A 312 -0.52 -9.23 11.70
N GLU A 313 -0.85 -9.62 10.45
CA GLU A 313 0.09 -10.07 9.41
C GLU A 313 1.35 -9.19 9.25
N TRP A 314 1.24 -7.88 9.46
CA TRP A 314 2.36 -6.91 9.37
C TRP A 314 3.47 -7.14 10.42
N MET A 315 3.16 -7.73 11.57
CA MET A 315 4.08 -7.85 12.71
C MET A 315 5.27 -8.77 12.40
N ALA A 316 5.07 -9.77 11.54
CA ALA A 316 6.14 -10.65 11.05
C ALA A 316 7.16 -9.92 10.14
N TYR A 317 6.76 -8.81 9.52
CA TYR A 317 7.59 -8.01 8.62
C TYR A 317 8.23 -6.80 9.33
N TYR A 318 7.60 -6.26 10.38
CA TYR A 318 8.07 -5.10 11.14
C TYR A 318 8.13 -5.40 12.66
N PRO A 319 8.96 -6.37 13.10
CA PRO A 319 9.05 -6.76 14.50
C PRO A 319 9.48 -5.61 15.42
N SER A 320 10.31 -4.68 14.94
CA SER A 320 10.73 -3.48 15.69
C SER A 320 9.57 -2.52 16.01
N GLN A 321 8.49 -2.53 15.23
CA GLN A 321 7.27 -1.74 15.49
C GLN A 321 6.25 -2.54 16.33
N ALA A 322 6.37 -3.88 16.33
CA ALA A 322 5.53 -4.79 17.11
C ALA A 322 5.99 -4.93 18.57
N VAL A 323 7.30 -4.80 18.84
CA VAL A 323 7.86 -4.84 20.20
C VAL A 323 7.49 -3.55 20.95
N VAL A 324 6.45 -3.63 21.77
CA VAL A 324 5.91 -2.53 22.57
C VAL A 324 5.63 -3.03 23.99
N SER A 325 5.99 -2.24 25.00
CA SER A 325 5.68 -2.57 26.39
C SER A 325 4.18 -2.46 26.69
N ASP A 326 3.67 -3.37 27.52
CA ASP A 326 2.26 -3.46 27.90
C ASP A 326 1.71 -2.15 28.48
N SER A 327 2.54 -1.42 29.25
CA SER A 327 2.22 -0.11 29.82
C SER A 327 2.06 0.99 28.75
N ARG A 328 2.94 1.02 27.73
CA ARG A 328 2.83 1.97 26.59
C ARG A 328 1.61 1.66 25.73
N ALA A 329 1.36 0.37 25.49
CA ALA A 329 0.19 -0.08 24.74
C ALA A 329 -1.13 0.30 25.43
N ARG A 330 -1.30 -0.02 26.73
CA ARG A 330 -2.49 0.35 27.51
C ARG A 330 -2.69 1.87 27.60
N ARG A 331 -1.64 2.64 27.87
CA ARG A 331 -1.68 4.12 27.93
C ARG A 331 -2.15 4.73 26.60
N THR A 332 -1.70 4.22 25.46
CA THR A 332 -2.14 4.72 24.15
C THR A 332 -3.58 4.33 23.82
N ALA A 333 -4.01 3.12 24.19
CA ALA A 333 -5.40 2.68 24.07
C ALA A 333 -6.37 3.54 24.90
N GLU A 334 -6.00 3.88 26.12
CA GLU A 334 -6.75 4.78 27.02
C GLU A 334 -6.90 6.20 26.43
N VAL A 335 -5.81 6.79 25.92
CA VAL A 335 -5.78 8.14 25.32
C VAL A 335 -6.74 8.30 24.12
N VAL A 336 -7.11 7.19 23.46
CA VAL A 336 -8.09 7.18 22.35
C VAL A 336 -9.44 6.56 22.72
N GLY A 337 -9.67 6.21 23.99
CA GLY A 337 -10.90 5.58 24.46
C GLY A 337 -11.18 4.22 23.81
N LEU A 338 -10.14 3.45 23.46
CA LEU A 338 -10.29 2.09 22.95
C LEU A 338 -10.88 1.18 24.04
N LYS A 339 -11.67 0.18 23.65
CA LYS A 339 -12.25 -0.84 24.54
C LYS A 339 -12.06 -2.22 23.94
N ASP A 340 -12.42 -3.26 24.70
CA ASP A 340 -12.54 -4.67 24.26
C ASP A 340 -11.24 -5.32 23.73
N TYR A 341 -10.11 -4.62 23.86
CA TYR A 341 -8.79 -5.03 23.38
C TYR A 341 -8.05 -6.02 24.30
N GLY A 342 -8.65 -6.47 25.41
CA GLY A 342 -8.00 -7.31 26.42
C GLY A 342 -7.58 -8.72 25.94
N HIS A 343 -7.99 -9.11 24.74
CA HIS A 343 -7.60 -10.34 24.06
C HIS A 343 -6.44 -10.15 23.05
N LEU A 344 -5.88 -8.93 22.96
CA LEU A 344 -4.80 -8.56 22.05
C LEU A 344 -3.46 -8.47 22.79
N GLU A 345 -2.37 -8.79 22.10
CA GLU A 345 -1.01 -8.54 22.56
C GLU A 345 -0.63 -7.05 22.46
N ALA A 346 0.36 -6.61 23.24
CA ALA A 346 0.75 -5.20 23.35
C ALA A 346 1.00 -4.48 22.01
N GLY A 347 1.68 -5.14 21.06
CA GLY A 347 1.91 -4.59 19.71
C GLY A 347 0.62 -4.35 18.93
N ARG A 348 -0.38 -5.25 19.04
CA ARG A 348 -1.70 -5.08 18.42
C ARG A 348 -2.55 -4.03 19.12
N ILE A 349 -2.51 -3.95 20.45
CA ILE A 349 -3.16 -2.89 21.22
C ILE A 349 -2.63 -1.50 20.80
N PHE A 350 -1.30 -1.36 20.73
CA PHE A 350 -0.63 -0.12 20.32
C PHE A 350 -0.98 0.28 18.88
N HIS A 351 -0.94 -0.68 17.93
CA HIS A 351 -1.32 -0.43 16.54
C HIS A 351 -2.80 -0.06 16.39
N ALA A 352 -3.70 -0.74 17.11
CA ALA A 352 -5.12 -0.39 17.16
C ALA A 352 -5.34 1.03 17.72
N ALA A 353 -4.64 1.40 18.79
CA ALA A 353 -4.73 2.75 19.34
C ALA A 353 -4.28 3.83 18.34
N ARG A 354 -3.19 3.58 17.60
CA ARG A 354 -2.68 4.46 16.54
C ARG A 354 -3.62 4.53 15.33
N LEU A 355 -4.25 3.42 14.93
CA LEU A 355 -5.30 3.39 13.90
C LEU A 355 -6.44 4.33 14.29
N VAL A 356 -6.99 4.20 15.51
CA VAL A 356 -8.04 5.11 16.01
C VAL A 356 -7.57 6.55 15.98
N ALA A 357 -6.35 6.84 16.46
CA ALA A 357 -5.84 8.19 16.54
C ALA A 357 -5.83 8.93 15.20
N ILE A 358 -5.37 8.26 14.14
CA ILE A 358 -5.23 8.83 12.80
C ILE A 358 -6.56 8.83 12.04
N LEU A 359 -7.38 7.78 12.15
CA LEU A 359 -8.68 7.71 11.47
C LEU A 359 -9.69 8.73 12.03
N GLU A 360 -9.72 8.94 13.36
CA GLU A 360 -10.49 10.04 13.96
C GLU A 360 -10.05 11.41 13.44
N ALA A 361 -8.74 11.62 13.28
CA ALA A 361 -8.20 12.88 12.75
C ALA A 361 -8.54 13.05 11.26
N TYR A 362 -8.53 11.98 10.47
CA TYR A 362 -8.92 12.01 9.06
C TYR A 362 -10.41 12.34 8.90
N ALA A 363 -11.27 11.73 9.73
CA ALA A 363 -12.71 11.97 9.67
C ALA A 363 -13.12 13.43 10.01
N LEU A 364 -12.26 14.18 10.74
CA LEU A 364 -12.42 15.63 10.91
C LEU A 364 -11.74 16.48 9.82
N TYR A 365 -10.77 15.91 9.10
CA TYR A 365 -10.04 16.60 8.02
C TYR A 365 -10.81 16.56 6.70
N ASP A 366 -11.38 15.39 6.35
CA ASP A 366 -12.17 15.16 5.14
C ASP A 366 -13.58 14.68 5.50
N SER A 367 -14.36 15.58 6.10
CA SER A 367 -15.63 15.21 6.73
C SER A 367 -16.83 15.11 5.78
N GLU A 368 -16.62 15.22 4.46
CA GLU A 368 -17.60 14.79 3.45
C GLU A 368 -17.63 13.25 3.34
N ILE A 369 -16.48 12.61 3.60
CA ILE A 369 -16.30 11.15 3.63
C ILE A 369 -16.33 10.62 5.07
N GLY A 370 -15.66 11.33 5.98
CA GLY A 370 -15.57 10.95 7.39
C GLY A 370 -14.79 9.64 7.57
N TYR A 371 -15.49 8.56 7.92
CA TYR A 371 -14.94 7.20 7.94
C TYR A 371 -15.90 6.17 7.35
N CYS A 372 -15.38 5.35 6.46
CA CYS A 372 -16.04 4.14 5.94
C CYS A 372 -15.21 2.89 6.28
N GLN A 373 -15.90 1.76 6.48
CA GLN A 373 -15.25 0.48 6.75
C GLN A 373 -14.29 0.11 5.61
N GLY A 374 -13.08 -0.35 5.97
CA GLY A 374 -12.00 -0.64 5.02
C GLY A 374 -10.96 0.49 4.89
N MET A 375 -11.24 1.72 5.36
CA MET A 375 -10.18 2.74 5.48
C MET A 375 -9.08 2.34 6.49
N SER A 376 -9.43 1.50 7.48
CA SER A 376 -8.48 0.82 8.38
C SER A 376 -7.54 -0.16 7.65
N ASP A 377 -8.04 -0.91 6.66
CA ASP A 377 -7.21 -1.78 5.80
C ASP A 377 -6.21 -0.96 4.96
N LEU A 378 -6.59 0.26 4.56
CA LEU A 378 -5.73 1.18 3.81
C LEU A 378 -4.67 1.87 4.69
N LEU A 379 -5.02 2.25 5.93
CA LEU A 379 -4.07 2.89 6.85
C LEU A 379 -3.07 1.91 7.48
N SER A 380 -3.51 0.69 7.82
CA SER A 380 -2.70 -0.27 8.59
C SER A 380 -1.30 -0.56 8.00
N PRO A 381 -1.12 -0.68 6.65
CA PRO A 381 0.21 -0.85 6.05
C PRO A 381 1.08 0.41 6.08
N ILE A 382 0.51 1.62 5.99
CA ILE A 382 1.25 2.88 6.21
C ILE A 382 1.76 2.95 7.65
N LEU A 383 0.89 2.59 8.59
CA LEU A 383 1.10 2.76 10.01
C LEU A 383 2.14 1.80 10.63
N SER A 384 2.27 0.61 10.05
CA SER A 384 3.27 -0.40 10.45
C SER A 384 4.67 -0.12 9.86
N VAL A 385 4.81 0.89 8.98
CA VAL A 385 6.10 1.37 8.47
C VAL A 385 6.50 2.70 9.11
N ILE A 386 5.56 3.65 9.24
CA ILE A 386 5.83 5.00 9.73
C ILE A 386 5.50 5.09 11.23
N SER A 387 6.52 5.17 12.08
CA SER A 387 6.38 5.27 13.55
C SER A 387 5.75 6.58 14.03
N GLU A 388 5.92 7.66 13.27
CA GLU A 388 5.46 8.99 13.65
C GLU A 388 4.03 9.26 13.17
N ASP A 389 3.06 9.32 14.10
CA ASP A 389 1.62 9.43 13.78
C ASP A 389 1.25 10.62 12.90
N HIS A 390 1.95 11.75 13.06
CA HIS A 390 1.71 12.94 12.24
C HIS A 390 2.14 12.72 10.78
N GLU A 391 3.27 12.05 10.55
CA GLU A 391 3.77 11.74 9.21
C GLU A 391 2.94 10.62 8.57
N ALA A 392 2.57 9.60 9.35
CA ALA A 392 1.63 8.56 8.93
C ALA A 392 0.25 9.14 8.53
N PHE A 393 -0.25 10.13 9.27
CA PHE A 393 -1.48 10.87 8.91
C PHE A 393 -1.35 11.59 7.57
N TRP A 394 -0.27 12.35 7.33
CA TRP A 394 -0.11 13.08 6.06
C TRP A 394 0.18 12.16 4.86
N CYS A 395 0.87 11.04 5.09
CA CYS A 395 0.98 9.95 4.12
C CYS A 395 -0.40 9.34 3.79
N PHE A 396 -1.27 9.13 4.80
CA PHE A 396 -2.63 8.65 4.58
C PHE A 396 -3.51 9.68 3.85
N VAL A 397 -3.42 10.98 4.19
CA VAL A 397 -4.06 12.06 3.43
C VAL A 397 -3.58 12.07 1.98
N GLY A 398 -2.28 11.86 1.74
CA GLY A 398 -1.69 11.67 0.41
C GLY A 398 -2.29 10.50 -0.36
N PHE A 399 -2.38 9.32 0.27
CA PHE A 399 -2.98 8.11 -0.30
C PHE A 399 -4.46 8.31 -0.65
N MET A 400 -5.20 8.95 0.25
CA MET A 400 -6.62 9.23 0.08
C MET A 400 -6.91 10.18 -1.09
N LYS A 401 -5.96 11.00 -1.57
CA LYS A 401 -6.17 11.83 -2.79
C LYS A 401 -6.69 11.03 -3.99
N LYS A 402 -6.27 9.77 -4.16
CA LYS A 402 -6.85 8.83 -5.14
C LYS A 402 -7.96 7.96 -4.53
N ALA A 403 -7.73 7.40 -3.34
CA ALA A 403 -8.65 6.41 -2.74
C ALA A 403 -10.00 7.00 -2.28
N ARG A 404 -10.12 8.32 -2.08
CA ARG A 404 -11.36 9.02 -1.65
C ARG A 404 -12.60 8.64 -2.47
N GLN A 405 -12.42 8.42 -3.78
CA GLN A 405 -13.52 8.08 -4.68
C GLN A 405 -14.15 6.70 -4.35
N ASN A 406 -13.44 5.84 -3.64
CA ASN A 406 -13.93 4.52 -3.21
C ASN A 406 -14.95 4.60 -2.07
N PHE A 407 -14.96 5.70 -1.31
CA PHE A 407 -15.70 5.82 -0.04
C PHE A 407 -16.81 6.89 -0.11
N ARG A 408 -17.24 7.26 -1.33
CA ARG A 408 -18.38 8.16 -1.53
C ARG A 408 -19.70 7.41 -1.32
N LEU A 409 -20.61 8.01 -0.53
CA LEU A 409 -21.96 7.48 -0.28
C LEU A 409 -22.86 7.41 -1.53
N ASP A 410 -22.45 8.02 -2.65
CA ASP A 410 -23.15 7.95 -3.94
C ASP A 410 -22.73 6.74 -4.80
N GLU A 411 -21.70 5.99 -4.38
CA GLU A 411 -21.08 4.87 -5.11
C GLU A 411 -20.59 5.19 -6.54
N VAL A 412 -20.66 6.45 -7.01
CA VAL A 412 -20.34 6.83 -8.39
C VAL A 412 -18.87 6.56 -8.70
N GLY A 413 -18.00 6.81 -7.71
CA GLY A 413 -16.56 6.56 -7.83
C GLY A 413 -16.21 5.07 -7.93
N ILE A 414 -16.95 4.17 -7.29
CA ILE A 414 -16.74 2.71 -7.44
C ILE A 414 -17.35 2.21 -8.74
N ARG A 415 -18.60 2.58 -9.06
CA ARG A 415 -19.26 2.13 -10.30
C ARG A 415 -18.46 2.51 -11.55
N ARG A 416 -17.96 3.75 -11.62
CA ARG A 416 -17.04 4.19 -12.69
C ARG A 416 -15.76 3.35 -12.78
N GLN A 417 -15.20 2.90 -11.66
CA GLN A 417 -13.99 2.06 -11.66
C GLN A 417 -14.29 0.62 -12.09
N LEU A 418 -15.45 0.08 -11.72
CA LEU A 418 -15.94 -1.21 -12.20
C LEU A 418 -16.23 -1.17 -13.71
N ASP A 419 -16.86 -0.11 -14.22
CA ASP A 419 -17.05 0.12 -15.66
C ASP A 419 -15.72 0.15 -16.43
N ILE A 420 -14.66 0.72 -15.84
CA ILE A 420 -13.32 0.71 -16.44
C ILE A 420 -12.73 -0.69 -16.46
N VAL A 421 -12.85 -1.48 -15.38
CA VAL A 421 -12.44 -2.90 -15.36
C VAL A 421 -13.21 -3.71 -16.39
N ALA A 422 -14.52 -3.53 -16.49
CA ALA A 422 -15.39 -4.15 -17.50
C ALA A 422 -14.92 -3.81 -18.92
N LYS A 423 -14.66 -2.53 -19.22
CA LYS A 423 -14.09 -2.08 -20.49
C LYS A 423 -12.73 -2.71 -20.79
N ILE A 424 -11.80 -2.77 -19.83
CA ILE A 424 -10.48 -3.41 -20.01
C ILE A 424 -10.65 -4.88 -20.38
N ILE A 425 -11.50 -5.62 -19.67
CA ILE A 425 -11.79 -7.04 -19.96
C ILE A 425 -12.44 -7.19 -21.34
N LYS A 426 -13.44 -6.37 -21.67
CA LYS A 426 -14.16 -6.40 -22.96
C LYS A 426 -13.25 -6.13 -24.16
N PHE A 427 -12.38 -5.12 -24.07
CA PHE A 427 -11.41 -4.83 -25.13
C PHE A 427 -10.26 -5.85 -25.21
N LYS A 428 -9.89 -6.51 -24.10
CA LYS A 428 -8.81 -7.50 -24.09
C LYS A 428 -9.27 -8.89 -24.53
N ASP A 429 -10.45 -9.32 -24.09
CA ASP A 429 -11.01 -10.64 -24.37
C ASP A 429 -12.54 -10.59 -24.40
N ALA A 430 -13.08 -10.22 -25.57
CA ALA A 430 -14.51 -10.23 -25.83
C ALA A 430 -15.15 -11.65 -25.80
N HIS A 431 -14.40 -12.75 -25.66
CA HIS A 431 -14.98 -14.07 -25.38
C HIS A 431 -15.18 -14.27 -23.87
N LEU A 432 -14.22 -13.86 -23.03
CA LEU A 432 -14.40 -13.86 -21.58
C LEU A 432 -15.55 -12.91 -21.19
N PHE A 433 -15.62 -11.71 -21.78
CA PHE A 433 -16.68 -10.76 -21.47
C PHE A 433 -18.08 -11.30 -21.83
N ARG A 434 -18.24 -11.96 -22.98
CA ARG A 434 -19.48 -12.67 -23.37
C ARG A 434 -19.81 -13.91 -22.54
N HIS A 435 -18.90 -14.36 -21.68
CA HIS A 435 -19.20 -15.34 -20.63
C HIS A 435 -19.75 -14.64 -19.39
N LEU A 436 -19.13 -13.52 -18.97
CA LEU A 436 -19.61 -12.69 -17.86
C LEU A 436 -21.02 -12.12 -18.14
N GLU A 437 -21.30 -11.63 -19.34
CA GLU A 437 -22.64 -11.19 -19.80
C GLU A 437 -23.71 -12.30 -19.70
N LYS A 438 -23.33 -13.59 -19.79
CA LYS A 438 -24.26 -14.72 -19.60
C LYS A 438 -24.45 -15.11 -18.14
N LEU A 439 -23.51 -14.72 -17.28
CA LEU A 439 -23.52 -15.00 -15.85
C LEU A 439 -24.06 -13.83 -15.01
N GLN A 440 -24.58 -12.77 -15.66
CA GLN A 440 -25.03 -11.53 -15.03
C GLN A 440 -23.92 -10.88 -14.18
N ALA A 441 -22.71 -10.88 -14.73
CA ALA A 441 -21.46 -10.46 -14.09
C ALA A 441 -20.69 -9.40 -14.91
N GLU A 442 -21.33 -8.82 -15.95
CA GLU A 442 -20.74 -7.81 -16.82
C GLU A 442 -20.42 -6.48 -16.12
N ASP A 443 -21.12 -6.19 -15.02
CA ASP A 443 -20.87 -5.05 -14.13
C ASP A 443 -19.56 -5.16 -13.34
N CYS A 444 -18.92 -6.34 -13.37
CA CYS A 444 -17.71 -6.68 -12.63
C CYS A 444 -17.82 -6.50 -11.11
N PHE A 445 -19.01 -6.49 -10.50
CA PHE A 445 -19.17 -6.32 -9.04
C PHE A 445 -18.46 -7.43 -8.23
N PHE A 446 -18.15 -8.57 -8.87
CA PHE A 446 -17.30 -9.62 -8.29
C PHE A 446 -15.85 -9.20 -7.95
N VAL A 447 -15.37 -8.03 -8.44
CA VAL A 447 -14.10 -7.42 -8.00
C VAL A 447 -14.28 -6.19 -7.08
N TYR A 448 -15.51 -5.86 -6.66
CA TYR A 448 -15.81 -4.69 -5.79
C TYR A 448 -14.84 -4.56 -4.60
N ARG A 449 -14.58 -5.67 -3.90
CA ARG A 449 -13.66 -5.71 -2.74
C ARG A 449 -12.23 -5.32 -3.10
N MET A 450 -11.73 -5.75 -4.28
CA MET A 450 -10.39 -5.42 -4.76
C MET A 450 -10.25 -3.93 -5.10
N VAL A 451 -11.31 -3.30 -5.63
CA VAL A 451 -11.31 -1.87 -5.92
C VAL A 451 -11.32 -1.08 -4.61
N VAL A 452 -12.31 -1.32 -3.72
CA VAL A 452 -12.53 -0.53 -2.49
C VAL A 452 -11.31 -0.51 -1.58
N VAL A 453 -10.77 -1.68 -1.22
CA VAL A 453 -9.57 -1.78 -0.36
C VAL A 453 -8.28 -2.07 -1.14
N MET A 454 -8.26 -1.73 -2.43
CA MET A 454 -7.05 -1.64 -3.26
C MET A 454 -6.16 -2.90 -3.19
N PHE A 455 -6.77 -4.06 -3.44
CA PHE A 455 -6.20 -5.42 -3.36
C PHE A 455 -5.76 -5.93 -1.97
N ARG A 456 -5.90 -5.16 -0.87
CA ARG A 456 -5.35 -5.54 0.45
C ARG A 456 -5.85 -6.88 1.00
N ARG A 457 -7.02 -7.36 0.55
CA ARG A 457 -7.64 -8.62 1.01
C ARG A 457 -7.37 -9.82 0.07
N GLU A 458 -6.69 -9.60 -1.05
CA GLU A 458 -6.37 -10.61 -2.08
C GLU A 458 -4.87 -10.76 -2.34
N LEU A 459 -4.05 -9.93 -1.69
CA LEU A 459 -2.59 -9.98 -1.69
C LEU A 459 -2.08 -10.16 -0.25
N THR A 460 -0.90 -10.78 -0.11
CA THR A 460 -0.20 -10.75 1.18
C THR A 460 0.29 -9.33 1.50
N PHE A 461 0.71 -9.10 2.73
CA PHE A 461 1.16 -7.79 3.20
C PHE A 461 2.27 -7.19 2.31
N GLU A 462 3.39 -7.91 2.12
CA GLU A 462 4.48 -7.47 1.25
C GLU A 462 4.10 -7.35 -0.23
N GLN A 463 3.18 -8.17 -0.72
CA GLN A 463 2.65 -8.02 -2.08
C GLN A 463 1.81 -6.75 -2.23
N THR A 464 1.02 -6.40 -1.21
CA THR A 464 0.28 -5.14 -1.14
C THR A 464 1.23 -3.96 -1.15
N LEU A 465 2.31 -4.00 -0.34
CA LEU A 465 3.33 -2.94 -0.34
C LEU A 465 4.01 -2.79 -1.71
N CYS A 466 4.43 -3.90 -2.34
CA CYS A 466 5.03 -3.86 -3.68
C CYS A 466 4.08 -3.30 -4.75
N LEU A 467 2.78 -3.59 -4.67
CA LEU A 467 1.78 -3.02 -5.57
C LEU A 467 1.65 -1.50 -5.36
N TRP A 468 1.43 -1.09 -4.11
CA TRP A 468 1.16 0.31 -3.76
C TRP A 468 2.36 1.21 -4.02
N GLU A 469 3.59 0.77 -3.73
CA GLU A 469 4.82 1.48 -4.08
C GLU A 469 4.92 1.82 -5.58
N VAL A 470 4.54 0.87 -6.43
CA VAL A 470 4.57 1.05 -7.89
C VAL A 470 3.46 1.98 -8.36
N MET A 471 2.27 1.91 -7.76
CA MET A 471 1.15 2.84 -8.02
C MET A 471 1.44 4.26 -7.54
N TRP A 472 1.99 4.43 -6.34
CA TRP A 472 2.35 5.73 -5.78
C TRP A 472 3.51 6.36 -6.55
N ALA A 473 4.43 5.58 -7.11
CA ALA A 473 5.48 6.09 -8.00
C ALA A 473 4.92 6.67 -9.31
N ASP A 474 3.85 6.08 -9.86
CA ASP A 474 3.14 6.62 -11.03
C ASP A 474 2.38 7.90 -10.67
N GLN A 475 1.65 7.90 -9.55
CA GLN A 475 0.97 9.09 -9.04
C GLN A 475 1.96 10.23 -8.75
N ALA A 476 3.14 9.93 -8.19
CA ALA A 476 4.20 10.91 -7.96
C ALA A 476 4.78 11.47 -9.27
N ALA A 477 4.92 10.64 -10.32
CA ALA A 477 5.34 11.12 -11.63
C ALA A 477 4.32 12.09 -12.24
N ILE A 478 3.02 11.80 -12.09
CA ILE A 478 1.92 12.65 -12.56
C ILE A 478 1.90 13.98 -11.78
N ARG A 479 1.97 13.94 -10.44
CA ARG A 479 2.03 15.16 -9.60
C ARG A 479 3.23 16.06 -9.90
N ALA A 480 4.37 15.46 -10.28
CA ALA A 480 5.59 16.19 -10.64
C ALA A 480 5.65 16.61 -12.12
N GLY A 481 4.55 16.48 -12.89
CA GLY A 481 4.50 16.89 -14.30
C GLY A 481 5.36 16.06 -15.26
N ILE A 482 5.81 14.87 -14.85
CA ILE A 482 6.72 14.00 -15.62
C ILE A 482 5.91 13.25 -16.69
N GLY A 483 5.49 13.99 -17.72
CA GLY A 483 4.49 13.57 -18.71
C GLY A 483 4.85 12.36 -19.59
N LYS A 484 3.85 11.84 -20.31
CA LYS A 484 3.93 10.61 -21.15
C LYS A 484 5.24 10.58 -21.98
N SER A 485 5.62 11.68 -22.65
CA SER A 485 6.81 11.79 -23.51
C SER A 485 8.17 11.69 -22.79
N ALA A 486 8.29 12.17 -21.55
CA ALA A 486 9.51 12.01 -20.75
C ALA A 486 9.76 10.53 -20.45
N TRP A 487 8.70 9.79 -20.11
CA TRP A 487 8.76 8.33 -19.92
C TRP A 487 8.93 7.54 -21.22
N SER A 488 8.34 7.97 -22.34
CA SER A 488 8.57 7.34 -23.67
C SER A 488 10.05 7.36 -24.07
N ARG A 489 10.78 8.46 -23.81
CA ARG A 489 12.23 8.54 -24.03
C ARG A 489 13.03 7.55 -23.16
N ILE A 490 12.47 7.10 -22.03
CA ILE A 490 13.06 6.08 -21.14
C ILE A 490 12.77 4.64 -21.66
N ARG A 491 12.48 4.48 -22.96
CA ARG A 491 12.57 3.29 -23.87
C ARG A 491 12.05 1.91 -23.40
N GLN A 492 11.50 1.73 -22.20
CA GLN A 492 11.27 0.38 -21.65
C GLN A 492 10.04 0.17 -20.75
N ARG A 493 9.08 1.10 -20.61
CA ARG A 493 7.88 0.90 -19.74
C ARG A 493 6.63 1.57 -20.29
N ALA A 494 5.48 1.15 -19.76
CA ALA A 494 4.22 1.88 -19.82
C ALA A 494 4.39 3.30 -19.26
N PRO A 495 3.59 4.28 -19.72
CA PRO A 495 3.54 5.61 -19.09
C PRO A 495 3.01 5.52 -17.65
N PRO A 496 3.23 6.54 -16.81
CA PRO A 496 2.50 6.72 -15.56
C PRO A 496 0.99 6.79 -15.82
N THR A 497 0.19 6.17 -14.96
CA THR A 497 -1.28 6.27 -15.01
C THR A 497 -1.86 6.13 -13.61
N ASP A 498 -2.84 6.98 -13.26
CA ASP A 498 -3.52 6.92 -11.96
C ASP A 498 -4.36 5.65 -11.78
N ASP A 499 -4.71 4.97 -12.89
CA ASP A 499 -5.64 3.83 -12.91
C ASP A 499 -4.93 2.46 -12.94
N LEU A 500 -3.63 2.40 -12.66
CA LEU A 500 -2.82 1.17 -12.68
C LEU A 500 -3.43 0.02 -11.83
N LEU A 501 -4.13 0.36 -10.74
CA LEU A 501 -4.91 -0.60 -9.94
C LEU A 501 -5.94 -1.36 -10.77
N LEU A 502 -6.70 -0.65 -11.61
CA LEU A 502 -7.81 -1.22 -12.40
C LEU A 502 -7.27 -2.15 -13.50
N TYR A 503 -6.13 -1.79 -14.09
CA TYR A 503 -5.39 -2.67 -15.00
C TYR A 503 -4.84 -3.92 -14.29
N ALA A 504 -4.40 -3.81 -13.04
CA ALA A 504 -4.00 -4.98 -12.24
C ALA A 504 -5.19 -5.87 -11.83
N ILE A 505 -6.34 -5.28 -11.47
CA ILE A 505 -7.58 -6.02 -11.20
C ILE A 505 -8.04 -6.78 -12.45
N ALA A 506 -8.15 -6.10 -13.59
CA ALA A 506 -8.45 -6.75 -14.87
C ALA A 506 -7.42 -7.84 -15.23
N ALA A 507 -6.12 -7.61 -14.98
CA ALA A 507 -5.08 -8.61 -15.19
C ALA A 507 -5.27 -9.87 -14.33
N SER A 508 -5.62 -9.76 -13.05
CA SER A 508 -5.89 -10.94 -12.20
C SER A 508 -7.07 -11.78 -12.71
N VAL A 509 -8.15 -11.14 -13.16
CA VAL A 509 -9.31 -11.82 -13.77
C VAL A 509 -8.92 -12.50 -15.08
N LEU A 510 -8.14 -11.81 -15.93
CA LEU A 510 -7.62 -12.37 -17.18
C LEU A 510 -6.63 -13.53 -16.97
N GLN A 511 -5.85 -13.53 -15.88
CA GLN A 511 -5.02 -14.69 -15.50
C GLN A 511 -5.88 -15.90 -15.10
N ARG A 512 -7.08 -15.69 -14.53
CA ARG A 512 -8.04 -16.75 -14.15
C ARG A 512 -9.00 -17.16 -15.28
N ARG A 513 -9.00 -16.47 -16.44
CA ARG A 513 -9.82 -16.72 -17.64
C ARG A 513 -10.19 -18.19 -17.91
N LYS A 514 -9.21 -19.10 -17.88
CA LYS A 514 -9.43 -20.52 -18.17
C LYS A 514 -10.39 -21.16 -17.16
N LEU A 515 -10.19 -20.90 -15.87
CA LEU A 515 -11.06 -21.41 -14.80
C LEU A 515 -12.47 -20.80 -14.91
N ILE A 516 -12.56 -19.49 -15.16
CA ILE A 516 -13.84 -18.78 -15.27
C ILE A 516 -14.71 -19.34 -16.40
N ILE A 517 -14.13 -19.62 -17.58
CA ILE A 517 -14.88 -20.13 -18.73
C ILE A 517 -15.17 -21.64 -18.62
N GLU A 518 -14.23 -22.44 -18.08
CA GLU A 518 -14.35 -23.91 -18.08
C GLU A 518 -14.99 -24.49 -16.81
N LYS A 519 -15.09 -23.72 -15.72
CA LYS A 519 -15.60 -24.22 -14.43
C LYS A 519 -16.74 -23.41 -13.81
N TYR A 520 -16.83 -22.10 -14.03
CA TYR A 520 -17.79 -21.26 -13.31
C TYR A 520 -19.03 -20.97 -14.14
N SER A 521 -20.16 -21.16 -13.45
CA SER A 521 -21.53 -21.22 -13.95
C SER A 521 -22.45 -20.19 -13.28
N SER A 522 -21.95 -19.45 -12.30
CA SER A 522 -22.64 -18.33 -11.65
C SER A 522 -21.67 -17.22 -11.22
N MET A 523 -22.21 -16.04 -10.92
CA MET A 523 -21.48 -14.92 -10.35
C MET A 523 -20.85 -15.27 -8.99
N ASP A 524 -21.55 -16.03 -8.13
CA ASP A 524 -21.09 -16.42 -6.79
C ASP A 524 -19.81 -17.27 -6.82
N GLU A 525 -19.66 -18.15 -7.83
CA GLU A 525 -18.45 -18.95 -8.01
C GLU A 525 -17.25 -18.07 -8.37
N ILE A 526 -17.46 -17.04 -9.20
CA ILE A 526 -16.44 -16.06 -9.55
C ILE A 526 -16.07 -15.20 -8.33
N ILE A 527 -17.07 -14.73 -7.56
CA ILE A 527 -16.88 -14.01 -6.29
C ILE A 527 -16.04 -14.85 -5.32
N LYS A 528 -16.34 -16.15 -5.21
CA LYS A 528 -15.62 -17.09 -4.32
C LYS A 528 -14.18 -17.30 -4.73
N GLU A 529 -13.90 -17.50 -6.03
CA GLU A 529 -12.53 -17.58 -6.56
C GLU A 529 -11.76 -16.28 -6.31
N CYS A 530 -12.36 -15.14 -6.66
CA CYS A 530 -11.79 -13.80 -6.49
C CYS A 530 -11.45 -13.49 -5.04
N ASN A 531 -12.35 -13.81 -4.10
CA ASN A 531 -12.14 -13.63 -2.67
C ASN A 531 -11.05 -14.56 -2.09
N SER A 532 -10.67 -15.63 -2.79
CA SER A 532 -9.73 -16.67 -2.36
C SER A 532 -8.31 -16.52 -2.93
N MET A 533 -8.02 -15.43 -3.66
CA MET A 533 -6.75 -15.25 -4.36
C MET A 533 -5.52 -14.95 -3.47
N SER A 534 -5.70 -14.71 -2.17
CA SER A 534 -4.59 -14.36 -1.26
C SER A 534 -3.48 -15.42 -1.26
N GLY A 535 -2.24 -14.97 -1.43
CA GLY A 535 -1.06 -15.83 -1.59
C GLY A 535 -0.95 -16.57 -2.94
N GLN A 536 -1.95 -16.50 -3.82
CA GLN A 536 -1.97 -17.21 -5.10
C GLN A 536 -1.51 -16.37 -6.31
N LEU A 537 -1.23 -15.08 -6.12
CA LEU A 537 -0.81 -14.16 -7.19
C LEU A 537 0.70 -13.88 -7.12
N ASP A 538 1.35 -13.89 -8.29
CA ASP A 538 2.69 -13.32 -8.45
C ASP A 538 2.53 -11.83 -8.76
N ILE A 539 2.91 -10.98 -7.81
CA ILE A 539 2.77 -9.52 -7.93
C ILE A 539 3.60 -8.92 -9.07
N TRP A 540 4.77 -9.46 -9.39
CA TRP A 540 5.62 -8.91 -10.46
C TRP A 540 5.08 -9.28 -11.84
N LYS A 541 4.60 -10.51 -11.99
CA LYS A 541 3.83 -10.93 -13.17
C LYS A 541 2.52 -10.15 -13.31
N LEU A 542 1.80 -9.90 -12.21
CA LEU A 542 0.56 -9.11 -12.21
C LEU A 542 0.82 -7.67 -12.66
N LEU A 543 1.88 -7.04 -12.16
CA LEU A 543 2.34 -5.72 -12.59
C LEU A 543 2.77 -5.69 -14.06
N ASP A 544 3.51 -6.69 -14.54
CA ASP A 544 3.87 -6.78 -15.96
C ASP A 544 2.64 -6.96 -16.86
N ASP A 545 1.68 -7.83 -16.49
CA ASP A 545 0.43 -7.99 -17.22
C ASP A 545 -0.40 -6.68 -17.19
N ALA A 546 -0.48 -5.99 -16.05
CA ALA A 546 -1.14 -4.68 -15.93
C ALA A 546 -0.50 -3.62 -16.84
N HIS A 547 0.84 -3.49 -16.81
CA HIS A 547 1.57 -2.59 -17.69
C HIS A 547 1.37 -2.92 -19.18
N ASN A 548 1.22 -4.20 -19.53
CA ASN A 548 0.85 -4.61 -20.89
C ASN A 548 -0.57 -4.16 -21.27
N LEU A 549 -1.53 -4.20 -20.35
CA LEU A 549 -2.88 -3.68 -20.63
C LEU A 549 -2.85 -2.16 -20.81
N VAL A 550 -2.11 -1.41 -19.97
CA VAL A 550 -1.91 0.04 -20.13
C VAL A 550 -1.38 0.36 -21.54
N VAL A 551 -0.25 -0.24 -21.95
CA VAL A 551 0.40 0.05 -23.25
C VAL A 551 -0.51 -0.25 -24.46
N ASN A 552 -1.40 -1.23 -24.37
CA ASN A 552 -2.20 -1.68 -25.52
C ASN A 552 -3.62 -1.10 -25.57
N LEU A 553 -4.14 -0.60 -24.44
CA LEU A 553 -5.55 -0.25 -24.25
C LEU A 553 -5.81 1.12 -23.62
N HIS A 554 -4.83 1.75 -22.95
CA HIS A 554 -5.10 2.95 -22.13
C HIS A 554 -5.72 4.10 -22.93
N ASP A 555 -5.08 4.52 -24.03
CA ASP A 555 -5.60 5.63 -24.83
C ASP A 555 -6.96 5.28 -25.48
N LYS A 556 -7.21 4.00 -25.80
CA LYS A 556 -8.52 3.52 -26.31
C LYS A 556 -9.63 3.61 -25.25
N ILE A 557 -9.28 3.41 -23.99
CA ILE A 557 -10.19 3.52 -22.86
C ILE A 557 -10.45 4.99 -22.55
N GLU A 558 -9.43 5.86 -22.57
CA GLU A 558 -9.57 7.32 -22.46
C GLU A 558 -10.52 7.86 -23.55
N THR A 559 -10.34 7.46 -24.82
CA THR A 559 -11.27 7.82 -25.92
C THR A 559 -12.64 7.15 -25.86
N SER A 560 -12.88 6.24 -24.91
CA SER A 560 -14.20 5.63 -24.66
C SER A 560 -14.90 6.18 -23.41
N LEU A 561 -14.28 7.17 -22.77
CA LEU A 561 -14.74 7.89 -21.59
C LEU A 561 -14.89 9.40 -21.85
N SER A 562 -14.53 9.83 -23.06
CA SER A 562 -14.70 11.17 -23.62
C SER A 562 -15.90 11.17 -24.57
#